data_AF-A0A9Q0ELB3-F1
#
_entry.id   AF-A0A9Q0ELB3-F1
#
_cell.length_a   1.000
_cell.length_b   1.000
_cell.length_c   1.000
_cell.angle_alpha   90.00
_cell.angle_beta   90.00
_cell.angle_gamma   90.00
#
_symmetry.space_group_name_H-M   'P 1'
#
loop_
_entity.id
_entity.type
_entity.pdbx_description
1 polymer ?
#
loop_
_entity_poly.entity_id
_entity_poly.type
_entity_poly.pdbx_seq_one_letter_code
_entity_poly.pdbx_strand_id
1 'polypeptide(L)'
;MAVNVPGVVVLAFFYLMVLGTGIWASFKSKREIKKSSADPMEMILLGNRQISLVVSMFTTTATWIGGGFFIMMAEAAYTPMNGLQEVIMLITAYSTAFITCGLVFTKPMRDRRFVTMLDPFYIKYGKGVGCLLTIISLMADLIWIPTTLLSLGKLDEPDFCHW
;
A
#
# COMPACT_ATOMS: atom_id res chain seq x y z
N MET A 1 32.30 -13.29 -8.14
CA MET A 1 31.35 -12.19 -7.90
C MET A 1 31.86 -11.37 -6.72
N ALA A 2 32.44 -10.20 -6.96
CA ALA A 2 32.87 -9.33 -5.86
C ALA A 2 31.62 -8.75 -5.18
N VAL A 3 31.45 -9.01 -3.89
CA VAL A 3 30.32 -8.47 -3.13
C VAL A 3 30.45 -6.96 -3.12
N ASN A 4 29.42 -6.25 -3.57
CA ASN A 4 29.37 -4.79 -3.54
C ASN A 4 29.20 -4.32 -2.08
N VAL A 5 30.31 -4.26 -1.34
CA VAL A 5 30.36 -3.88 0.08
C VAL A 5 29.60 -2.59 0.36
N PRO A 6 29.73 -1.48 -0.40
CA PRO A 6 28.95 -0.28 -0.13
C PRO A 6 27.44 -0.48 -0.35
N GLY A 7 27.03 -1.27 -1.34
CA GLY A 7 25.61 -1.60 -1.55
C GLY A 7 25.00 -2.35 -0.37
N VAL A 8 25.71 -3.35 0.15
CA VAL A 8 25.27 -4.13 1.32
C VAL A 8 25.15 -3.25 2.57
N VAL A 9 26.10 -2.33 2.77
CA VAL A 9 26.08 -1.40 3.92
C VAL A 9 24.86 -0.48 3.85
N VAL A 10 24.55 0.08 2.67
CA VAL A 10 23.37 0.94 2.49
C VAL A 10 22.07 0.16 2.71
N LEU A 11 21.98 -1.06 2.18
CA LEU A 11 20.81 -1.92 2.36
C LEU A 11 20.58 -2.27 3.84
N ALA A 12 21.64 -2.67 4.54
CA ALA A 12 21.58 -2.98 5.96
C ALA A 12 21.13 -1.76 6.79
N PHE A 13 21.70 -0.58 6.51
CA PHE A 13 21.30 0.66 7.17
C PHE A 13 19.82 0.99 6.94
N PHE A 14 19.35 0.88 5.69
CA PHE A 14 17.96 1.13 5.34
C PHE A 14 16.99 0.22 6.11
N TYR A 15 17.26 -1.09 6.14
CA TYR A 15 16.42 -2.03 6.89
C TYR A 15 16.41 -1.76 8.39
N LEU A 16 17.55 -1.39 8.98
CA LEU A 16 17.62 -1.00 10.39
C LEU A 16 16.78 0.26 10.67
N MET A 17 16.77 1.22 9.75
CA MET A 17 15.97 2.44 9.87
C MET A 17 14.46 2.14 9.82
N VAL A 18 14.04 1.27 8.88
CA VAL A 18 12.64 0.82 8.76
C VAL A 18 12.20 0.05 10.01
N LEU A 19 13.02 -0.89 10.49
CA LEU A 19 12.75 -1.63 11.73
C LEU A 19 12.69 -0.70 12.94
N GLY A 20 13.63 0.24 13.04
CA GLY A 20 13.69 1.22 14.12
C GLY A 20 12.44 2.11 14.18
N THR A 21 11.99 2.63 13.04
CA THR A 21 10.77 3.45 12.97
C THR A 21 9.52 2.63 13.28
N GLY A 22 9.43 1.37 12.83
CA GLY A 22 8.33 0.46 13.17
C GLY A 22 8.24 0.12 14.65
N ILE A 23 9.38 -0.14 15.30
CA ILE A 23 9.47 -0.40 16.74
C ILE A 23 9.09 0.86 17.53
N TRP A 24 9.63 2.02 17.15
CA TRP A 24 9.31 3.30 17.79
C TRP A 24 7.81 3.65 17.66
N ALA A 25 7.23 3.47 16.48
CA ALA A 25 5.80 3.68 16.24
C ALA A 25 4.93 2.72 17.08
N SER A 26 5.34 1.45 17.19
CA SER A 26 4.67 0.45 18.02
C SER A 26 4.67 0.81 19.50
N PHE A 27 5.81 1.26 20.03
CA PHE A 27 5.90 1.72 21.42
C PHE A 27 5.12 3.01 21.66
N LYS A 28 5.15 3.95 20.71
CA LYS A 28 4.37 5.19 20.78
C LYS A 28 2.87 4.90 20.82
N SER A 29 2.38 4.01 19.94
CA SER A 29 0.99 3.56 19.91
C SER A 29 0.58 2.93 21.25
N LYS A 30 1.36 1.98 21.79
CA LYS A 30 1.08 1.37 23.11
C LYS A 30 1.02 2.40 24.25
N ARG A 31 1.88 3.42 24.21
CA ARG A 31 1.91 4.48 25.23
C ARG A 31 0.70 5.40 25.16
N GLU A 32 0.21 5.69 23.96
CA GLU A 32 -1.00 6.48 23.76
C GLU A 32 -2.29 5.69 24.08
N ILE A 33 -2.35 4.38 23.79
CA ILE A 33 -3.46 3.50 24.21
C ILE A 33 -3.59 3.52 25.74
N LYS A 34 -2.46 3.51 26.48
CA LYS A 34 -2.48 3.51 27.94
C LYS A 34 -2.89 4.86 28.55
N LYS A 35 -2.82 5.95 27.79
CA LYS A 35 -3.17 7.32 28.24
C LYS A 35 -4.57 7.76 27.81
N SER A 36 -5.13 7.14 26.78
CA SER A 36 -6.42 7.51 26.20
C SER A 36 -7.48 6.46 26.54
N SER A 37 -8.69 6.89 26.89
CA SER A 37 -9.86 6.02 27.12
C SER A 37 -10.55 5.60 25.80
N ALA A 38 -9.87 5.74 24.66
CA ALA A 38 -10.39 5.37 23.35
C ALA A 38 -10.32 3.84 23.15
N ASP A 39 -11.23 3.29 22.33
CA ASP A 39 -11.24 1.87 22.02
C ASP A 39 -9.89 1.46 21.41
N PRO A 40 -9.16 0.50 22.03
CA PRO A 40 -7.85 0.06 21.53
C PRO A 40 -7.92 -0.42 20.07
N MET A 41 -9.06 -0.95 19.61
CA MET A 41 -9.23 -1.39 18.23
C MET A 41 -9.33 -0.22 17.24
N GLU A 42 -10.09 0.83 17.56
CA GLU A 42 -10.15 2.05 16.74
C GLU A 42 -8.78 2.74 16.69
N MET A 43 -8.01 2.71 17.78
CA MET A 43 -6.69 3.32 17.80
C MET A 43 -5.68 2.56 16.94
N ILE A 44 -5.69 1.22 16.97
CA ILE A 44 -4.77 0.38 16.19
C ILE A 44 -5.13 0.41 14.69
N LEU A 45 -6.42 0.32 14.35
CA LEU A 45 -6.85 0.22 12.95
C LEU A 45 -7.01 1.58 12.25
N LEU A 46 -7.50 2.60 12.96
CA LEU A 46 -7.88 3.88 12.35
C LEU A 46 -6.94 5.02 12.74
N GLY A 47 -5.90 4.76 13.55
CA GLY A 47 -4.98 5.79 14.04
C GLY A 47 -5.72 6.91 14.78
N ASN A 48 -6.74 6.54 15.56
CA ASN A 48 -7.62 7.46 16.29
C ASN A 48 -8.38 8.45 15.38
N ARG A 49 -8.57 8.14 14.08
CA ARG A 49 -9.23 9.01 13.07
C ARG A 49 -8.65 10.44 12.99
N GLN A 50 -7.43 10.64 13.51
CA GLN A 50 -6.74 11.93 13.60
C GLN A 50 -5.56 12.00 12.62
N ILE A 51 -5.47 11.06 11.69
CA ILE A 51 -4.42 11.04 10.67
C ILE A 51 -4.58 12.28 9.78
N SER A 52 -3.49 13.03 9.63
CA SER A 52 -3.48 14.20 8.74
C SER A 52 -3.62 13.76 7.27
N LEU A 53 -4.23 14.62 6.44
CA LEU A 53 -4.40 14.36 5.01
C LEU A 53 -3.05 14.09 4.31
N VAL A 54 -2.00 14.79 4.74
CA VAL A 54 -0.65 14.63 4.19
C VAL A 54 -0.13 13.23 4.44
N VAL A 55 -0.23 12.74 5.68
CA VAL A 55 0.19 11.38 6.02
C VAL A 55 -0.65 10.36 5.26
N SER A 56 -1.96 10.56 5.13
CA SER A 56 -2.80 9.64 4.34
C SER A 56 -2.39 9.60 2.86
N MET A 57 -2.04 10.73 2.25
CA MET A 57 -1.56 10.75 0.86
C MET A 57 -0.28 9.94 0.72
N PHE A 58 0.72 10.18 1.57
CA PHE A 58 1.97 9.43 1.53
C PHE A 58 1.77 7.94 1.79
N THR A 59 0.90 7.56 2.73
CA THR A 59 0.60 6.15 3.01
C THR A 59 -0.09 5.47 1.84
N THR A 60 -1.12 6.08 1.26
CA THR A 60 -1.83 5.51 0.09
C THR A 60 -0.88 5.37 -1.11
N THR A 61 -0.04 6.37 -1.36
CA THR A 61 0.97 6.30 -2.41
C THR A 61 1.99 5.19 -2.14
N ALA A 62 2.47 5.05 -0.91
CA ALA A 62 3.42 4.00 -0.52
C ALA A 62 2.83 2.58 -0.66
N THR A 63 1.52 2.40 -0.51
CA THR A 63 0.86 1.11 -0.74
C THR A 63 0.88 0.68 -2.21
N TRP A 64 0.77 1.64 -3.14
CA TRP A 64 0.59 1.35 -4.56
C TRP A 64 1.87 1.46 -5.39
N ILE A 65 2.76 2.38 -5.04
CA ILE A 65 4.04 2.56 -5.73
C ILE A 65 5.06 1.59 -5.12
N GLY A 66 5.05 0.35 -5.62
CA GLY A 66 5.98 -0.72 -5.24
C GLY A 66 6.80 -1.25 -6.42
N GLY A 67 7.58 -2.30 -6.19
CA GLY A 67 8.44 -2.92 -7.22
C GLY A 67 7.65 -3.40 -8.45
N GLY A 68 6.47 -3.99 -8.25
CA GLY A 68 5.60 -4.41 -9.36
C GLY A 68 5.13 -3.25 -10.24
N PHE A 69 4.87 -2.08 -9.65
CA PHE A 69 4.50 -0.88 -10.39
C PHE A 69 5.66 -0.39 -11.27
N PHE A 70 6.88 -0.38 -10.75
CA PHE A 70 8.07 0.01 -11.52
C PHE A 70 8.35 -0.93 -12.69
N ILE A 71 8.24 -2.25 -12.47
CA ILE A 71 8.44 -3.23 -13.54
C ILE A 71 7.37 -3.06 -14.63
N MET A 72 6.10 -2.90 -14.24
CA MET A 72 5.02 -2.67 -15.20
C MET A 72 5.22 -1.39 -16.02
N MET A 73 5.69 -0.33 -15.37
CA MET A 73 6.03 0.93 -16.02
C MET A 73 7.22 0.80 -16.98
N ALA A 74 8.25 0.05 -16.60
CA ALA A 74 9.39 -0.23 -17.47
C ALA A 74 8.94 -1.03 -18.69
N GLU A 75 8.21 -2.13 -18.50
CA GLU A 75 7.67 -2.95 -19.61
C GLU A 75 6.77 -2.13 -20.55
N ALA A 76 5.91 -1.26 -20.01
CA ALA A 76 5.09 -0.36 -20.82
C ALA A 76 5.94 0.65 -21.60
N ALA A 77 6.95 1.27 -20.98
CA ALA A 77 7.81 2.25 -21.63
C ALA A 77 8.62 1.67 -22.81
N TYR A 78 9.05 0.41 -22.71
CA TYR A 78 9.82 -0.27 -23.74
C TYR A 78 8.97 -0.91 -24.84
N THR A 79 7.64 -0.79 -24.79
CA THR A 79 6.75 -1.33 -25.82
C THR A 79 6.79 -0.44 -27.08
N PRO A 80 7.21 -0.97 -28.25
CA PRO A 80 7.68 -0.16 -29.39
C PRO A 80 6.61 0.68 -30.12
N MET A 81 5.32 0.50 -29.84
CA MET A 81 4.27 1.11 -30.65
C MET A 81 3.55 2.30 -29.96
N ASN A 82 3.46 2.34 -28.62
CA ASN A 82 2.80 3.43 -27.86
C ASN A 82 3.31 3.58 -26.40
N GLY A 83 4.51 3.12 -26.06
CA GLY A 83 4.93 2.94 -24.66
C GLY A 83 4.82 4.18 -23.76
N LEU A 84 5.19 5.36 -24.26
CA LEU A 84 5.07 6.62 -23.50
C LEU A 84 3.61 6.98 -23.22
N GLN A 85 2.71 6.74 -24.18
CA GLN A 85 1.28 7.04 -24.04
C GLN A 85 0.62 6.11 -23.01
N GLU A 86 1.01 4.83 -22.98
CA GLU A 86 0.50 3.88 -21.98
C GLU A 86 0.93 4.25 -20.56
N VAL A 87 2.19 4.64 -20.40
CA VAL A 87 2.73 5.13 -19.12
C VAL A 87 1.96 6.35 -18.61
N ILE A 88 1.73 7.35 -19.47
CA ILE A 88 1.00 8.57 -19.10
C ILE A 88 -0.46 8.24 -18.78
N MET A 89 -1.10 7.39 -19.58
CA MET A 89 -2.49 6.96 -19.36
C MET A 89 -2.63 6.22 -18.02
N LEU A 90 -1.69 5.33 -17.70
CA LEU A 90 -1.70 4.56 -16.46
C LEU A 90 -1.59 5.48 -15.23
N ILE A 91 -0.62 6.40 -15.21
CA ILE A 91 -0.44 7.34 -14.10
C ILE A 91 -1.67 8.25 -13.93
N THR A 92 -2.20 8.77 -15.04
CA THR A 92 -3.36 9.66 -15.00
C THR A 92 -4.64 8.92 -14.59
N ALA A 93 -4.84 7.69 -15.04
CA ALA A 93 -5.95 6.84 -14.61
C ALA A 93 -5.89 6.51 -13.11
N TYR A 94 -4.74 6.12 -12.57
CA TYR A 94 -4.59 5.87 -11.13
C TYR A 94 -4.82 7.14 -10.31
N SER A 95 -4.25 8.27 -10.73
CA SER A 95 -4.39 9.55 -10.03
C SER A 95 -5.84 10.00 -9.97
N THR A 96 -6.55 9.93 -11.10
CA THR A 96 -7.98 10.28 -11.15
C THR A 96 -8.85 9.30 -10.36
N ALA A 97 -8.52 8.00 -10.35
CA ALA A 97 -9.19 6.99 -9.52
C ALA A 97 -9.01 7.27 -8.02
N PHE A 98 -7.81 7.62 -7.56
CA PHE A 98 -7.59 7.97 -6.14
C PHE A 98 -8.34 9.24 -5.74
N ILE A 99 -8.32 10.27 -6.58
CA ILE A 99 -9.01 11.53 -6.31
C ILE A 99 -10.53 11.30 -6.25
N THR A 100 -11.09 10.59 -7.23
CA THR A 100 -12.53 10.31 -7.27
C THR A 100 -12.96 9.40 -6.12
N CYS A 101 -12.21 8.34 -5.82
CA CYS A 101 -12.47 7.46 -4.70
C CYS A 101 -12.39 8.22 -3.36
N GLY A 102 -11.35 9.04 -3.17
CA GLY A 102 -11.18 9.87 -1.98
C GLY A 102 -12.34 10.85 -1.78
N LEU A 103 -12.78 11.55 -2.82
CA LEU A 103 -13.87 12.53 -2.71
C LEU A 103 -15.23 11.87 -2.45
N VAL A 104 -15.50 10.73 -3.09
CA VAL A 104 -16.80 10.05 -3.00
C VAL A 104 -16.94 9.25 -1.71
N PHE A 105 -15.90 8.53 -1.28
CA PHE A 105 -16.01 7.56 -0.17
C PHE A 105 -15.57 8.10 1.19
N THR A 106 -14.69 9.11 1.27
CA THR A 106 -14.14 9.56 2.56
C THR A 106 -15.20 10.11 3.50
N LYS A 107 -16.08 11.00 3.03
CA LYS A 107 -17.18 11.57 3.83
C LYS A 107 -18.14 10.49 4.37
N PRO A 108 -18.79 9.68 3.51
CA PRO A 108 -19.76 8.70 3.99
C PRO A 108 -19.15 7.63 4.90
N MET A 109 -17.88 7.28 4.70
CA MET A 109 -17.17 6.35 5.58
C MET A 109 -16.87 6.94 6.96
N ARG A 110 -16.49 8.23 7.00
CA ARG A 110 -16.16 8.92 8.26
C ARG A 110 -17.41 9.21 9.10
N ASP A 111 -18.49 9.63 8.46
CA ASP A 111 -19.74 9.99 9.16
C ASP A 111 -20.40 8.77 9.81
N ARG A 112 -20.33 7.60 9.16
CA ARG A 112 -20.93 6.35 9.66
C ARG A 112 -19.99 5.52 10.56
N ARG A 113 -18.79 6.02 10.83
CA ARG A 113 -17.78 5.36 11.68
C ARG A 113 -17.48 3.92 11.27
N PHE A 114 -17.43 3.64 9.96
CA PHE A 114 -17.01 2.31 9.49
C PHE A 114 -15.55 2.03 9.85
N VAL A 115 -15.25 0.75 10.05
CA VAL A 115 -13.91 0.24 10.40
C VAL A 115 -13.29 -0.45 9.17
N THR A 116 -14.10 -1.16 8.38
CA THR A 116 -13.65 -1.83 7.15
C THR A 116 -14.30 -1.21 5.90
N MET A 117 -13.62 -1.30 4.75
CA MET A 117 -14.22 -0.90 3.47
C MET A 117 -15.45 -1.76 3.09
N LEU A 118 -15.57 -2.95 3.68
CA LEU A 118 -16.65 -3.90 3.41
C LEU A 118 -17.89 -3.67 4.27
N ASP A 119 -17.79 -2.92 5.37
CA ASP A 119 -18.90 -2.64 6.30
C ASP A 119 -20.15 -2.07 5.60
N PRO A 120 -20.05 -1.10 4.66
CA PRO A 120 -21.23 -0.58 3.95
C PRO A 120 -21.96 -1.66 3.15
N PHE A 121 -21.20 -2.59 2.56
CA PHE A 121 -21.74 -3.69 1.75
C PHE A 121 -22.34 -4.78 2.63
N TYR A 122 -21.70 -5.09 3.76
CA TYR A 122 -22.23 -6.02 4.75
C TYR A 122 -23.57 -5.55 5.30
N ILE A 123 -23.71 -4.26 5.65
CA ILE A 123 -24.95 -3.70 6.19
C ILE A 123 -26.05 -3.63 5.13
N LYS A 124 -25.71 -3.30 3.87
CA LYS A 124 -26.71 -3.12 2.80
C LYS A 124 -27.18 -4.44 2.17
N TYR A 125 -26.29 -5.40 1.98
CA TYR A 125 -26.55 -6.65 1.24
C TYR A 125 -26.54 -7.91 2.12
N GLY A 126 -26.22 -7.75 3.41
CA GLY A 126 -26.23 -8.84 4.38
C GLY A 126 -24.99 -9.75 4.32
N LYS A 127 -25.02 -10.79 5.16
CA LYS A 127 -23.87 -11.64 5.48
C LYS A 127 -23.30 -12.41 4.27
N GLY A 128 -24.15 -12.85 3.34
CA GLY A 128 -23.73 -13.64 2.18
C GLY A 128 -22.82 -12.85 1.24
N VAL A 129 -23.25 -11.65 0.85
CA VAL A 129 -22.47 -10.76 -0.03
C VAL A 129 -21.22 -10.24 0.68
N GLY A 130 -21.32 -9.91 1.97
CA GLY A 130 -20.15 -9.51 2.76
C GLY A 130 -19.07 -10.60 2.80
N CYS A 131 -19.45 -11.86 3.01
CA CYS A 131 -18.52 -12.99 3.00
C CYS A 131 -17.83 -13.16 1.63
N LEU A 132 -18.60 -13.08 0.54
CA LEU A 132 -18.07 -13.19 -0.81
C LEU A 132 -17.06 -12.08 -1.11
N LEU A 133 -17.39 -10.82 -0.77
CA LEU A 133 -16.49 -9.68 -0.98
C LEU A 133 -15.20 -9.81 -0.16
N THR A 134 -15.28 -10.31 1.08
CA THR A 134 -14.08 -10.59 1.89
C THR A 134 -13.20 -11.65 1.23
N ILE A 135 -13.79 -12.75 0.71
CA ILE A 135 -13.03 -13.79 0.01
C ILE A 135 -12.35 -13.21 -1.23
N ILE A 136 -13.06 -12.41 -2.03
CA ILE A 136 -12.48 -11.75 -3.21
C ILE A 136 -11.33 -10.83 -2.82
N SER A 137 -11.50 -10.03 -1.76
CA SER A 137 -10.44 -9.15 -1.25
C SER A 137 -9.20 -9.94 -0.84
N LEU A 138 -9.38 -11.04 -0.09
CA LEU A 138 -8.28 -11.91 0.32
C LEU A 138 -7.56 -12.53 -0.88
N MET A 139 -8.30 -12.92 -1.92
CA MET A 139 -7.68 -13.45 -3.15
C MET A 139 -6.85 -12.38 -3.88
N ALA A 140 -7.33 -11.12 -3.90
CA ALA A 140 -6.57 -10.01 -4.47
C ALA A 140 -5.26 -9.76 -3.70
N ASP A 141 -5.31 -9.78 -2.36
CA ASP A 141 -4.13 -9.65 -1.51
C ASP A 141 -3.14 -10.81 -1.73
N LEU A 142 -3.65 -12.04 -1.89
CA LEU A 142 -2.85 -13.21 -2.21
C LEU A 142 -2.18 -13.13 -3.59
N ILE A 143 -2.76 -12.41 -4.55
CA ILE A 143 -2.13 -12.16 -5.85
C ILE A 143 -1.05 -11.07 -5.73
N TRP A 144 -1.26 -10.09 -4.85
CA TRP A 144 -0.35 -8.96 -4.67
C TRP A 144 0.98 -9.32 -3.97
N ILE A 145 0.96 -10.32 -3.07
CA ILE A 145 2.17 -10.77 -2.37
C ILE A 145 3.21 -11.38 -3.34
N PRO A 146 2.85 -12.36 -4.21
CA PRO A 146 3.74 -12.90 -5.23
C PRO A 146 4.27 -11.86 -6.20
N THR A 147 3.45 -10.92 -6.68
CA THR A 147 3.92 -9.89 -7.63
C THR A 147 4.98 -9.00 -7.00
N THR A 148 4.84 -8.68 -5.71
CA THR A 148 5.86 -7.95 -4.94
C THR A 148 7.13 -8.77 -4.78
N LEU A 149 7.03 -10.06 -4.43
CA LEU A 149 8.18 -10.96 -4.31
C LEU A 149 8.92 -11.17 -5.64
N LEU A 150 8.17 -11.38 -6.73
CA LEU A 150 8.73 -11.49 -8.08
C LEU A 150 9.43 -10.21 -8.50
N SER A 151 8.91 -9.05 -8.10
CA SER A 151 9.56 -7.78 -8.40
C SER A 151 10.90 -7.60 -7.69
N LEU A 152 11.05 -8.15 -6.47
CA LEU A 152 12.33 -8.18 -5.77
C LEU A 152 13.30 -9.15 -6.44
N GLY A 153 12.82 -10.36 -6.79
CA GLY A 153 13.64 -11.37 -7.46
C GLY A 153 14.15 -10.95 -8.83
N LYS A 154 13.31 -10.30 -9.66
CA LYS A 154 13.71 -9.75 -10.96
C LYS A 154 14.83 -8.69 -10.86
N LEU A 155 14.95 -7.98 -9.74
CA LEU A 155 16.00 -6.98 -9.52
C LEU A 155 17.33 -7.60 -9.07
N ASP A 156 17.32 -8.82 -8.51
CA ASP A 156 18.52 -9.55 -8.06
C ASP A 156 19.12 -10.46 -9.16
N GLU A 157 18.44 -10.61 -10.29
CA GLU A 157 18.90 -11.46 -11.40
C GLU A 157 20.05 -10.77 -12.18
N PRO A 158 21.24 -11.40 -12.32
CA PRO A 158 22.42 -10.76 -12.89
C PRO A 158 22.28 -10.31 -14.36
N ASP A 159 21.25 -10.80 -15.06
CA ASP A 159 20.95 -10.43 -16.44
C ASP A 159 20.19 -9.09 -16.57
N PHE A 160 19.75 -8.47 -15.47
CA PHE A 160 19.12 -7.14 -15.52
C PHE A 160 20.13 -6.04 -15.88
N CYS A 161 21.43 -6.26 -15.68
CA CYS A 161 22.49 -5.32 -16.10
C CYS A 161 22.92 -5.49 -17.57
N HIS A 162 22.37 -6.47 -18.30
CA HIS A 162 22.65 -6.69 -19.72
C HIS A 162 21.55 -6.20 -20.67
N TRP A 163 20.59 -5.41 -20.15
CA TRP A 163 19.55 -4.73 -20.95
C TRP A 163 19.44 -3.26 -20.59
#